data_AF-A0A2V7PA39-F1
#
_entry.id   AF-A0A2V7PA39-F1
#
_cell.length_a   1.000
_cell.length_b   1.000
_cell.length_c   1.000
_cell.angle_alpha   90.00
_cell.angle_beta   90.00
_cell.angle_gamma   90.00
#
_symmetry.space_group_name_H-M   'P 1'
#
loop_
_entity.id
_entity.type
_entity.pdbx_description
1 polymer ?
#
loop_
_entity_poly.entity_id
_entity_poly.type
_entity_poly.pdbx_seq_one_letter_code
_entity_poly.pdbx_strand_id
1 'polypeptide(L)' 'MWRGVADRDARAALREAVDRGITFFDTALAYGTGHSEQLIGEALRDDIRAGRVVVA' A
#
# COMPACT_ATOMS: atom_id res chain seq x y z
N MET A 1 7.01 -6.51 18.65
CA MET A 1 7.15 -6.92 17.23
C MET A 1 5.75 -7.08 16.65
N TRP A 2 5.49 -6.53 15.47
CA TRP A 2 4.23 -6.72 14.75
C TRP A 2 4.02 -8.20 14.41
N ARG A 3 2.79 -8.71 14.53
CA ARG A 3 2.47 -10.14 14.30
C ARG A 3 2.00 -10.44 12.87
N GLY A 4 1.98 -9.42 12.01
CA GLY A 4 1.45 -9.50 10.64
C GLY A 4 -0.04 -9.15 10.54
N VAL A 5 -0.49 -8.98 9.31
CA VAL A 5 -1.88 -8.79 8.88
C VAL A 5 -2.10 -9.70 7.68
N ALA A 6 -3.31 -10.20 7.46
CA ALA A 6 -3.59 -10.94 6.24
C ALA A 6 -3.51 -9.99 5.03
N ASP A 7 -2.84 -10.42 3.95
CA ASP A 7 -2.66 -9.61 2.74
C ASP A 7 -3.97 -9.07 2.17
N ARG A 8 -5.05 -9.87 2.26
CA ARG A 8 -6.39 -9.45 1.87
C ARG A 8 -6.82 -8.17 2.59
N ASP A 9 -6.62 -8.14 3.90
CA ASP A 9 -7.07 -7.03 4.74
C ASP A 9 -6.15 -5.81 4.55
N ALA A 10 -4.85 -6.03 4.33
CA ALA A 10 -3.92 -4.96 3.97
C ALA A 10 -4.29 -4.29 2.63
N ARG A 11 -4.57 -5.08 1.57
CA ARG A 11 -5.02 -4.54 0.28
C ARG A 11 -6.36 -3.79 0.41
N ALA A 12 -7.30 -4.32 1.19
CA ALA A 12 -8.57 -3.66 1.45
C ALA A 12 -8.38 -2.30 2.15
N ALA A 13 -7.50 -2.22 3.15
CA ALA A 13 -7.18 -0.98 3.83
C ALA A 13 -6.53 0.06 2.91
N LEU A 14 -5.62 -0.36 2.02
CA LEU A 14 -5.00 0.52 1.02
C LEU A 14 -6.04 1.11 0.06
N ARG A 15 -6.98 0.30 -0.43
CA ARG A 15 -8.06 0.77 -1.33
C ARG A 15 -8.98 1.76 -0.63
N GLU A 16 -9.43 1.42 0.59
CA GLU A 16 -10.29 2.30 1.39
C GLU A 16 -9.59 3.65 1.69
N ALA A 17 -8.28 3.64 1.94
CA ALA A 17 -7.51 4.87 2.14
C ALA A 17 -7.59 5.78 0.90
N VAL A 18 -7.40 5.23 -0.30
CA VAL A 18 -7.54 5.97 -1.56
C VAL A 18 -8.97 6.46 -1.76
N ASP A 19 -9.98 5.64 -1.48
CA ASP A 19 -11.40 6.02 -1.59
C ASP A 19 -11.77 7.18 -0.65
N ARG A 20 -11.05 7.32 0.47
CA ARG A 20 -11.15 8.44 1.41
C ARG A 20 -10.28 9.65 1.05
N GLY A 21 -9.58 9.62 -0.08
CA GLY A 21 -8.75 10.73 -0.57
C GLY A 21 -7.34 10.78 0.00
N ILE A 22 -6.83 9.69 0.60
CA ILE A 22 -5.40 9.60 0.97
C ILE A 22 -4.60 9.34 -0.31
N THR A 23 -3.60 10.20 -0.57
CA THR A 23 -2.81 10.18 -1.80
C THR A 23 -1.32 9.95 -1.58
N PHE A 24 -0.87 9.82 -0.33
CA PHE A 24 0.54 9.61 0.01
C PHE A 24 0.71 8.37 0.88
N PHE A 25 1.60 7.47 0.45
CA PHE A 25 1.91 6.21 1.14
C PHE A 25 3.42 6.08 1.28
N ASP A 26 3.89 5.80 2.49
CA ASP A 26 5.30 5.58 2.81
C ASP A 26 5.55 4.09 3.02
N THR A 27 6.68 3.58 2.52
CA THR A 27 7.08 2.19 2.71
C THR A 27 8.61 2.04 2.74
N ALA A 28 9.10 0.86 3.13
CA ALA A 28 10.51 0.56 3.12
C ALA A 28 10.77 -0.94 2.92
N LEU A 29 11.92 -1.28 2.34
CA LEU A 29 12.39 -2.67 2.20
C LEU A 29 12.41 -3.43 3.54
N ALA A 30 12.66 -2.75 4.66
CA ALA A 30 12.67 -3.36 5.99
C ALA A 30 11.28 -3.89 6.42
N TYR A 31 10.19 -3.41 5.80
CA TYR A 31 8.82 -3.76 6.17
C TYR A 31 8.42 -5.08 5.51
N GLY A 32 8.64 -6.17 6.25
CA GLY A 32 8.38 -7.52 5.76
C GLY A 32 9.31 -7.93 4.61
N THR A 33 10.55 -7.42 4.60
CA THR A 33 11.55 -7.75 3.56
C THR A 33 11.02 -7.45 2.15
N GLY A 34 10.40 -6.28 1.98
CA GLY A 34 9.81 -5.82 0.71
C GLY A 34 8.36 -6.24 0.49
N HIS A 35 7.75 -7.04 1.39
CA HIS A 35 6.35 -7.44 1.27
C HIS A 35 5.38 -6.24 1.26
N SER A 36 5.67 -5.21 2.06
CA SER A 36 4.86 -3.98 2.07
C SER A 36 4.83 -3.29 0.70
N GLU A 37 5.99 -3.16 0.05
CA GLU A 37 6.11 -2.56 -1.29
C GLU A 37 5.34 -3.37 -2.34
N GLN A 38 5.38 -4.71 -2.25
CA GLN A 38 4.63 -5.60 -3.13
C GLN A 38 3.12 -5.41 -2.97
N LEU A 39 2.60 -5.35 -1.74
CA LEU A 39 1.18 -5.13 -1.47
C LEU A 39 0.68 -3.78 -1.99
N ILE A 40 1.45 -2.70 -1.80
CA ILE A 40 1.12 -1.38 -2.34
C ILE A 40 1.10 -1.42 -3.86
N GLY A 41 2.13 -2.01 -4.48
CA GLY A 41 2.24 -2.13 -5.93
C GLY A 41 1.14 -2.98 -6.57
N GLU A 42 0.60 -3.96 -5.86
CA GLU A 42 -0.55 -4.76 -6.31
C GLU A 42 -1.88 -4.01 -6.15
N ALA A 43 -2.12 -3.39 -4.98
CA ALA A 43 -3.41 -2.77 -4.67
C ALA A 43 -3.63 -1.42 -5.39
N LEU A 44 -2.55 -0.63 -5.56
CA LEU A 44 -2.62 0.76 -6.00
C LEU A 44 -1.94 0.99 -7.36
N ARG A 45 -1.64 -0.07 -8.13
CA ARG A 45 -0.91 0.01 -9.41
C ARG A 45 -1.42 1.10 -10.34
N ASP A 46 -2.72 1.12 -10.58
CA ASP A 46 -3.34 2.02 -11.54
C ASP A 46 -3.43 3.44 -10.99
N ASP A 47 -3.60 3.59 -9.68
CA ASP A 47 -3.60 4.87 -8.97
C ASP A 47 -2.24 5.56 -9.03
N ILE A 48 -1.16 4.79 -8.85
CA ILE A 48 0.23 5.25 -8.99
C ILE A 48 0.48 5.66 -10.44
N ARG A 49 0.11 4.82 -11.41
CA ARG A 49 0.29 5.12 -12.85
C ARG A 49 -0.49 6.34 -13.31
N ALA A 50 -1.67 6.56 -12.75
CA ALA A 50 -2.50 7.72 -13.03
C ALA A 50 -2.03 8.99 -12.29
N GLY A 51 -1.01 8.90 -11.43
CA GLY A 51 -0.53 10.02 -10.62
C GLY A 51 -1.51 10.44 -9.52
N ARG A 52 -2.50 9.61 -9.19
CA ARG A 52 -3.45 9.87 -8.09
C ARG A 52 -2.82 9.59 -6.73
N VAL A 53 -1.84 8.69 -6.69
CA VAL A 53 -1.13 8.26 -5.49
C VAL A 53 0.37 8.42 -5.68
N VAL A 54 1.04 8.93 -4.66
CA VAL A 54 2.50 9.00 -4.54
C VAL A 54 2.97 8.00 -3.49
N VAL A 55 4.00 7.23 -3.82
CA VAL A 55 4.64 6.27 -2.92
C VAL A 55 6.08 6.73 -2.66
N ALA A 56 6.47 6.81 -1.38
CA ALA A 56 7.81 7.14 -0.92
C ALA A 56 8.50 5.90 -0.34
#